data_AF-A0AAU3JW61-F1
#
_entry.id   AF-A0AAU3JW61-F1
#
_cell.length_a   1.000
_cell.length_b   1.000
_cell.length_c   1.000
_cell.angle_alpha   90.00
_cell.angle_beta   90.00
_cell.angle_gamma   90.00
#
_symmetry.space_group_name_H-M   'P 1'
#
loop_
_entity.id
_entity.type
_entity.pdbx_description
1 polymer ?
#
loop_
_entity_poly.entity_id
_entity_poly.type
_entity_poly.pdbx_seq_one_letter_code
_entity_poly.pdbx_strand_id
1 'polypeptide(L)'
;MARPSRRPWARRRAPWELTYYPESPVNSTLYADIEETIGNHKAYMRTTGMREEFIQLHHESLVSTFEKVVVTPVDVVTVGELAERHGVEEIALLKIDVERAETDVLDGVPRSLWPRIRRVCVEVHDNDGRLEQVKQLLTAKGLRVRVGQEEVLAGTAVHMVLATRD
;
A
#
# COMPACT_ATOMS: atom_id res chain seq x y z
N MET A 1 -14.02 -7.12 -17.19
CA MET A 1 -12.95 -7.92 -17.83
C MET A 1 -11.74 -7.90 -16.91
N ALA A 2 -11.34 -9.03 -16.36
CA ALA A 2 -10.14 -9.10 -15.50
C ALA A 2 -8.89 -8.80 -16.34
N ARG A 3 -8.10 -7.80 -15.94
CA ARG A 3 -6.81 -7.50 -16.56
C ARG A 3 -5.88 -8.72 -16.40
N PRO A 4 -5.11 -9.10 -17.44
CA PRO A 4 -4.26 -10.27 -17.36
C PRO A 4 -3.13 -10.05 -16.35
N SER A 5 -2.92 -11.02 -15.45
CA SER A 5 -1.76 -11.15 -14.57
C SER A 5 -0.48 -11.18 -15.42
N ARG A 6 0.12 -10.02 -15.65
CA ARG A 6 1.47 -9.87 -16.21
C ARG A 6 2.32 -9.30 -15.10
N ARG A 7 3.15 -10.13 -14.45
CA ARG A 7 4.13 -9.71 -13.43
C ARG A 7 4.97 -8.56 -13.99
N PRO A 8 4.69 -7.28 -13.65
CA PRO A 8 5.27 -6.15 -14.36
C PRO A 8 6.70 -5.84 -13.91
N TRP A 9 7.11 -6.33 -12.74
CA TRP A 9 8.41 -6.05 -12.13
C TRP A 9 9.57 -6.90 -12.68
N ALA A 10 9.31 -8.11 -13.20
CA ALA A 10 10.38 -9.06 -13.57
C ALA A 10 11.22 -8.65 -14.79
N ARG A 11 10.86 -7.57 -15.52
CA ARG A 11 11.52 -7.18 -16.79
C ARG A 11 11.58 -5.67 -17.07
N ARG A 12 11.26 -4.78 -16.12
CA ARG A 12 11.35 -3.33 -16.38
C ARG A 12 12.69 -2.77 -15.89
N ARG A 13 13.54 -2.39 -16.86
CA ARG A 13 14.80 -1.61 -16.67
C ARG A 13 14.61 -0.11 -16.96
N ALA A 14 13.38 0.38 -16.91
CA ALA A 14 13.06 1.80 -17.10
C ALA A 14 12.57 2.35 -15.76
N PRO A 15 12.90 3.60 -15.42
CA PRO A 15 12.50 4.16 -14.14
C PRO A 15 10.98 4.14 -14.03
N TRP A 16 10.49 3.84 -12.83
CA TRP A 16 9.11 4.00 -12.48
C TRP A 16 8.82 5.48 -12.23
N GLU A 17 7.61 5.91 -12.51
CA GLU A 17 7.19 7.29 -12.27
C GLU A 17 6.49 7.34 -10.91
N LEU A 18 7.19 7.86 -9.91
CA LEU A 18 6.62 8.13 -8.60
C LEU A 18 5.87 9.46 -8.65
N THR A 19 4.60 9.42 -8.29
CA THR A 19 3.79 10.61 -8.01
C THR A 19 4.16 11.09 -6.60
N TYR A 20 5.03 12.09 -6.51
CA TYR A 20 5.46 12.67 -5.24
C TYR A 20 4.61 13.89 -4.90
N TYR A 21 4.00 13.90 -3.71
CA TYR A 21 3.22 15.02 -3.18
C TYR A 21 4.03 15.76 -2.11
N PRO A 22 4.75 16.86 -2.43
CA PRO A 22 5.66 17.51 -1.48
C PRO A 22 4.96 18.08 -0.24
N GLU A 23 3.72 18.52 -0.40
CA GLU A 23 2.88 19.04 0.70
C GLU A 23 2.15 17.93 1.47
N SER A 24 2.18 16.69 0.98
CA SER A 24 1.64 15.52 1.68
C SER A 24 2.37 14.23 1.32
N PRO A 25 3.65 14.07 1.71
CA PRO A 25 4.50 12.98 1.21
C PRO A 25 3.98 11.58 1.51
N VAL A 26 3.18 11.42 2.57
CA VAL A 26 2.55 10.15 2.95
C VAL A 26 1.69 9.56 1.84
N ASN A 27 1.08 10.39 0.98
CA ASN A 27 0.24 9.92 -0.13
C ASN A 27 1.03 9.60 -1.41
N SER A 28 2.37 9.65 -1.37
CA SER A 28 3.20 9.47 -2.57
C SER A 28 3.17 8.02 -3.04
N THR A 29 2.92 7.81 -4.33
CA THR A 29 2.60 6.48 -4.84
C THR A 29 3.01 6.29 -6.30
N LEU A 30 3.18 5.02 -6.70
CA LEU A 30 3.28 4.61 -8.10
C LEU A 30 1.91 4.55 -8.80
N TYR A 31 0.81 4.59 -8.04
CA TYR A 31 -0.56 4.38 -8.50
C TYR A 31 -1.47 5.51 -8.01
N ALA A 32 -1.19 6.74 -8.46
CA ALA A 32 -1.95 7.91 -8.05
C ALA A 32 -3.44 7.79 -8.38
N ASP A 33 -4.27 8.01 -7.37
CA ASP A 33 -5.71 8.19 -7.50
C ASP A 33 -6.13 9.34 -6.59
N ILE A 34 -6.31 10.52 -7.18
CA ILE A 34 -6.62 11.74 -6.43
C ILE A 34 -8.03 11.70 -5.83
N GLU A 35 -8.98 11.06 -6.50
CA GLU A 35 -10.37 10.98 -6.03
C GLU A 35 -10.45 10.13 -4.78
N GLU A 36 -9.84 8.94 -4.81
CA GLU A 36 -9.74 8.08 -3.63
C GLU A 36 -8.94 8.74 -2.51
N THR A 37 -7.82 9.40 -2.83
CA THR A 37 -6.99 10.10 -1.83
C THR A 37 -7.79 11.19 -1.11
N ILE A 38 -8.54 12.02 -1.83
CA ILE A 38 -9.42 13.04 -1.24
C ILE A 38 -10.54 12.37 -0.44
N GLY A 39 -11.12 11.29 -0.94
CA GLY A 39 -12.16 10.53 -0.24
C GLY A 39 -11.68 10.00 1.12
N ASN A 40 -10.52 9.37 1.15
CA ASN A 40 -9.90 8.84 2.35
C ASN A 40 -9.58 9.97 3.35
N HIS A 41 -9.06 11.10 2.88
CA HIS A 41 -8.78 12.25 3.74
C HIS A 41 -10.05 12.83 4.37
N LYS A 42 -11.13 12.98 3.59
CA LYS A 42 -12.42 13.43 4.11
C LYS A 42 -12.98 12.46 5.16
N ALA A 43 -12.90 11.15 4.92
CA ALA A 43 -13.33 10.15 5.88
C ALA A 43 -12.53 10.25 7.19
N TYR A 44 -11.20 10.38 7.11
CA TYR A 44 -10.33 10.60 8.26
C TYR A 44 -10.67 11.88 9.04
N MET A 45 -10.97 12.99 8.35
CA MET A 45 -11.42 14.22 9.02
C MET A 45 -12.73 14.03 9.78
N ARG A 46 -13.69 13.27 9.23
CA ARG A 46 -14.97 12.97 9.91
C ARG A 46 -14.76 12.14 11.18
N THR A 47 -13.98 11.07 11.09
CA THR A 47 -13.74 10.15 12.22
C THR A 47 -12.93 10.81 13.33
N THR A 48 -12.09 11.80 13.01
CA THR A 48 -11.35 12.62 14.00
C THR A 48 -12.17 13.78 14.58
N GLY A 49 -13.47 13.87 14.24
CA GLY A 49 -14.41 14.80 14.87
C GLY A 49 -14.47 16.19 14.21
N MET A 50 -13.93 16.36 13.00
CA MET A 50 -14.08 17.62 12.27
C MET A 50 -15.52 17.78 11.77
N ARG A 51 -16.04 19.00 11.86
CA ARG A 51 -17.41 19.32 11.40
C ARG A 51 -17.50 19.28 9.88
N GLU A 52 -18.63 18.83 9.33
CA GLU A 52 -18.82 18.72 7.87
C GLU A 52 -18.61 20.04 7.12
N GLU A 53 -19.03 21.16 7.71
CA GLU A 53 -18.77 22.51 7.14
C GLU A 53 -17.27 22.79 6.97
N PHE A 54 -16.45 22.37 7.94
CA PHE A 54 -15.00 22.52 7.88
C PHE A 54 -14.40 21.62 6.80
N ILE A 55 -14.84 20.38 6.71
CA ILE A 55 -14.41 19.40 5.70
C ILE A 55 -14.72 19.91 4.29
N GLN A 56 -15.92 20.48 4.10
CA GLN A 56 -16.33 21.02 2.80
C GLN A 56 -15.50 22.27 2.43
N LEU A 57 -15.25 23.17 3.38
CA LEU A 57 -14.37 24.33 3.18
C LEU A 57 -12.93 23.92 2.83
N HIS A 58 -12.44 22.82 3.40
CA HIS A 58 -11.09 22.33 3.15
C HIS A 58 -10.96 21.52 1.85
N HIS A 59 -12.06 21.19 1.17
CA HIS A 59 -12.02 20.41 -0.06
C HIS A 59 -11.13 21.06 -1.13
N GLU A 60 -11.31 22.35 -1.38
CA GLU A 60 -10.51 23.09 -2.37
C GLU A 60 -9.03 23.15 -1.97
N SER A 61 -8.75 23.30 -0.67
CA SER A 61 -7.39 23.25 -0.15
C SER A 61 -6.75 21.86 -0.35
N LEU A 62 -7.48 20.78 -0.08
CA LEU A 62 -7.00 19.41 -0.32
C LEU A 62 -6.71 19.18 -1.81
N VAL A 63 -7.63 19.59 -2.70
CA VAL A 63 -7.41 19.52 -4.15
C VAL A 63 -6.14 20.28 -4.52
N SER A 64 -5.99 21.53 -4.07
CA SER A 64 -4.81 22.35 -4.36
C SER A 64 -3.51 21.72 -3.85
N THR A 65 -3.54 21.07 -2.68
CA THR A 65 -2.39 20.32 -2.14
C THR A 65 -2.02 19.13 -3.03
N PHE A 66 -3.01 18.36 -3.50
CA PHE A 66 -2.77 17.18 -4.33
C PHE A 66 -2.50 17.51 -5.81
N GLU A 67 -2.85 18.70 -6.30
CA GLU A 67 -2.47 19.18 -7.64
C GLU A 67 -0.99 19.56 -7.74
N LYS A 68 -0.35 19.92 -6.61
CA LYS A 68 1.08 20.25 -6.55
C LYS A 68 1.93 18.98 -6.53
N VAL A 69 1.88 18.22 -7.61
CA VAL A 69 2.58 16.96 -7.77
C VAL A 69 3.91 17.13 -8.50
N VAL A 70 4.90 16.34 -8.11
CA VAL A 70 6.15 16.17 -8.86
C VAL A 70 6.25 14.71 -9.32
N VAL A 71 6.23 14.49 -10.63
CA VAL A 71 6.50 13.17 -11.19
C VAL A 71 8.00 12.93 -11.20
N THR A 72 8.46 11.98 -10.38
CA THR A 72 9.89 11.72 -10.18
C THR A 72 10.24 10.33 -10.69
N PRO A 73 11.20 10.19 -11.63
CA PRO A 73 11.69 8.89 -12.05
C PRO A 73 12.45 8.23 -10.89
N VAL A 74 12.07 7.01 -10.52
CA VAL A 74 12.69 6.24 -9.45
C VAL A 74 13.02 4.83 -9.89
N ASP A 75 14.11 4.29 -9.36
CA ASP A 75 14.38 2.86 -9.41
C ASP A 75 13.58 2.16 -8.31
N VAL A 76 12.97 1.03 -8.65
CA VAL A 76 12.31 0.15 -7.68
C VAL A 76 13.03 -1.18 -7.65
N VAL A 77 13.08 -1.78 -6.47
CA VAL A 77 13.65 -3.10 -6.23
C VAL A 77 12.64 -3.97 -5.51
N THR A 78 12.79 -5.29 -5.63
CA THR A 78 11.90 -6.22 -4.92
C THR A 78 12.41 -6.52 -3.51
N VAL A 79 11.52 -7.01 -2.64
CA VAL A 79 11.90 -7.56 -1.33
C VAL A 79 12.90 -8.72 -1.50
N GLY A 80 12.74 -9.55 -2.53
CA GLY A 80 13.69 -10.62 -2.84
C GLY A 80 15.09 -10.10 -3.15
N GLU A 81 15.20 -9.11 -4.04
CA GLU A 81 16.48 -8.50 -4.38
C GLU A 81 17.15 -7.83 -3.18
N LEU A 82 16.37 -7.15 -2.32
CA LEU A 82 16.90 -6.57 -1.08
C LEU A 82 17.38 -7.65 -0.11
N ALA A 83 16.64 -8.74 0.06
CA ALA A 83 17.03 -9.84 0.93
C ALA A 83 18.34 -10.50 0.45
N GLU A 84 18.47 -10.74 -0.87
CA GLU A 84 19.70 -11.28 -1.45
C GLU A 84 20.87 -10.30 -1.31
N ARG A 85 20.67 -9.03 -1.68
CA ARG A 85 21.69 -7.97 -1.61
C ARG A 85 22.27 -7.80 -0.21
N HIS A 86 21.42 -7.89 0.81
CA HIS A 86 21.80 -7.66 2.21
C HIS A 86 22.05 -8.95 3.01
N GLY A 87 21.99 -10.13 2.37
CA GLY A 87 22.19 -11.41 3.06
C GLY A 87 21.16 -11.67 4.16
N VAL A 88 19.91 -11.23 3.97
CA VAL A 88 18.85 -11.39 4.96
C VAL A 88 18.38 -12.84 4.98
N GLU A 89 18.74 -13.56 6.04
CA GLU A 89 18.35 -14.95 6.22
C GLU A 89 16.94 -15.10 6.79
N GLU A 90 16.51 -14.17 7.66
CA GLU A 90 15.19 -14.17 8.29
C GLU A 90 14.60 -12.76 8.36
N ILE A 91 13.29 -12.65 8.16
CA ILE A 91 12.53 -11.41 8.34
C ILE A 91 11.54 -11.62 9.49
N ALA A 92 11.86 -11.08 10.67
CA ALA A 92 10.99 -11.16 11.83
C ALA A 92 9.65 -10.43 11.61
N LEU A 93 9.68 -9.30 10.89
CA LEU A 93 8.50 -8.53 10.50
C LEU A 93 8.74 -7.86 9.14
N LEU A 94 7.86 -8.14 8.18
CA LEU A 94 7.75 -7.40 6.92
C LEU A 94 6.60 -6.40 7.05
N LYS A 95 6.91 -5.11 7.24
CA LYS A 95 5.92 -4.03 7.21
C LYS A 95 5.78 -3.50 5.79
N ILE A 96 4.55 -3.38 5.29
CA ILE A 96 4.22 -2.90 3.95
C ILE A 96 3.15 -1.82 4.08
N ASP A 97 3.43 -0.68 3.49
CA ASP A 97 2.60 0.51 3.47
C ASP A 97 3.26 1.39 2.40
N VAL A 98 2.68 1.30 1.21
CA VAL A 98 3.27 1.76 -0.05
C VAL A 98 2.19 2.34 -0.96
N GLU A 99 1.10 2.83 -0.35
CA GLU A 99 0.02 3.56 -1.01
C GLU A 99 -0.44 2.88 -2.31
N ARG A 100 -1.22 1.79 -2.21
CA ARG A 100 -1.80 1.01 -3.33
C ARG A 100 -0.86 0.05 -4.06
N ALA A 101 0.45 0.07 -3.77
CA ALA A 101 1.42 -0.85 -4.39
C ALA A 101 1.63 -2.15 -3.60
N GLU A 102 0.77 -2.48 -2.64
CA GLU A 102 1.01 -3.56 -1.66
C GLU A 102 1.17 -4.93 -2.32
N THR A 103 0.31 -5.22 -3.31
CA THR A 103 0.35 -6.48 -4.04
C THR A 103 1.65 -6.64 -4.82
N ASP A 104 2.21 -5.57 -5.37
CA ASP A 104 3.50 -5.63 -6.08
C ASP A 104 4.66 -5.97 -5.13
N VAL A 105 4.64 -5.40 -3.92
CA VAL A 105 5.63 -5.72 -2.88
C VAL A 105 5.53 -7.20 -2.50
N LEU A 106 4.33 -7.71 -2.27
CA LEU A 106 4.08 -9.12 -1.92
C LEU A 106 4.47 -10.06 -3.07
N ASP A 107 4.18 -9.70 -4.32
CA ASP A 107 4.55 -10.47 -5.50
C ASP A 107 6.06 -10.48 -5.77
N GLY A 108 6.77 -9.45 -5.29
CA GLY A 108 8.24 -9.36 -5.30
C GLY A 108 8.94 -10.25 -4.27
N VAL A 109 8.21 -10.92 -3.38
CA VAL A 109 8.78 -11.89 -2.43
C VAL A 109 8.91 -13.27 -3.10
N PRO A 110 10.14 -13.80 -3.29
CA PRO A 110 10.33 -15.09 -3.94
C PRO A 110 9.82 -16.24 -3.07
N ARG A 111 9.40 -17.34 -3.72
CA ARG A 111 8.87 -18.55 -3.03
C ARG A 111 9.79 -19.08 -1.93
N SER A 112 11.10 -19.01 -2.13
CA SER A 112 12.13 -19.48 -1.19
C SER A 112 12.28 -18.61 0.07
N LEU A 113 11.86 -17.34 0.01
CA LEU A 113 11.95 -16.41 1.14
C LEU A 113 10.75 -16.51 2.07
N TRP A 114 9.56 -16.85 1.54
CA TRP A 114 8.33 -16.96 2.34
C TRP A 114 8.42 -17.82 3.60
N PRO A 115 9.10 -18.99 3.62
CA PRO A 115 9.33 -19.77 4.84
C PRO A 115 10.03 -18.98 5.97
N ARG A 116 10.84 -17.98 5.61
CA ARG A 116 11.72 -17.21 6.50
C ARG A 116 11.12 -15.87 6.96
N ILE A 117 9.91 -15.55 6.52
CA ILE A 117 9.15 -14.38 7.00
C ILE A 117 8.25 -14.84 8.14
N ARG A 118 8.49 -14.35 9.36
CA ARG A 118 7.74 -14.75 10.55
C ARG A 118 6.42 -14.01 10.69
N ARG A 119 6.41 -12.72 10.31
CA ARG A 119 5.23 -11.85 10.39
C ARG A 119 5.17 -10.89 9.22
N VAL A 120 3.96 -10.58 8.78
CA VAL A 120 3.66 -9.53 7.80
C VAL A 120 2.63 -8.59 8.43
N CYS A 121 2.89 -7.29 8.32
CA CYS A 121 1.95 -6.23 8.64
C CYS A 121 1.79 -5.40 7.38
N VAL A 122 0.62 -5.44 6.76
CA VAL A 122 0.36 -4.70 5.53
C VAL A 122 -0.88 -3.83 5.68
N GLU A 123 -0.72 -2.54 5.40
CA GLU A 123 -1.83 -1.62 5.19
C GLU A 123 -2.32 -1.79 3.75
N VAL A 124 -3.52 -2.29 3.56
CA VAL A 124 -4.11 -2.62 2.26
C VAL A 124 -5.17 -1.60 1.89
N HIS A 125 -4.96 -0.95 0.75
CA HIS A 125 -5.99 -0.21 0.04
C HIS A 125 -6.91 -1.19 -0.71
N ASP A 126 -8.13 -1.42 -0.23
CA ASP A 126 -9.07 -2.41 -0.76
C ASP A 126 -9.81 -1.94 -2.02
N ASN A 127 -9.05 -1.70 -3.09
CA ASN A 127 -9.61 -1.42 -4.41
C ASN A 127 -9.77 -2.72 -5.19
N ASP A 128 -10.96 -2.96 -5.74
CA ASP A 128 -11.28 -4.14 -6.54
C ASP A 128 -11.08 -5.49 -5.80
N GLY A 129 -11.36 -5.52 -4.49
CA GLY A 129 -11.27 -6.73 -3.66
C GLY A 129 -9.83 -7.17 -3.34
N ARG A 130 -8.89 -6.22 -3.34
CA ARG A 130 -7.47 -6.45 -3.03
C ARG A 130 -7.26 -7.02 -1.63
N LEU A 131 -8.08 -6.65 -0.66
CA LEU A 131 -8.00 -7.18 0.70
C LEU A 131 -8.14 -8.71 0.71
N GLU A 132 -9.13 -9.25 -0.01
CA GLU A 132 -9.31 -10.70 -0.12
C GLU A 132 -8.14 -11.38 -0.85
N GLN A 133 -7.60 -10.74 -1.89
CA GLN A 133 -6.43 -11.26 -2.61
C GLN A 133 -5.20 -11.36 -1.70
N VAL A 134 -4.94 -10.32 -0.89
CA VAL A 134 -3.83 -10.30 0.08
C VAL A 134 -4.03 -11.36 1.15
N LYS A 135 -5.24 -11.50 1.71
CA LYS A 135 -5.57 -12.55 2.68
C LYS A 135 -5.31 -13.94 2.12
N GLN A 136 -5.78 -14.21 0.90
CA GLN A 136 -5.60 -15.50 0.24
C GLN A 136 -4.13 -15.79 -0.04
N LEU A 137 -3.38 -14.80 -0.53
CA LEU A 137 -1.95 -14.93 -0.77
C LEU A 137 -1.21 -15.29 0.51
N LEU A 138 -1.36 -14.51 1.58
CA LEU A 138 -0.66 -14.73 2.85
C LEU A 138 -1.04 -16.07 3.48
N THR A 139 -2.32 -16.44 3.42
CA THR A 139 -2.80 -17.77 3.87
C THR A 139 -2.14 -18.89 3.07
N ALA A 140 -2.07 -18.77 1.74
CA ALA A 140 -1.42 -19.76 0.87
C ALA A 140 0.10 -19.85 1.09
N LYS A 141 0.72 -18.84 1.72
CA LYS A 141 2.12 -18.91 2.17
C LYS A 141 2.28 -19.60 3.52
N GLY A 142 1.19 -20.00 4.17
CA GLY A 142 1.21 -20.66 5.48
C GLY A 142 1.33 -19.67 6.64
N LEU A 143 0.73 -18.48 6.52
CA LEU A 143 0.56 -17.52 7.61
C LEU A 143 -0.90 -17.53 8.06
N ARG A 144 -1.15 -17.33 9.36
CA ARG A 144 -2.48 -17.06 9.91
C ARG A 144 -2.78 -15.58 9.81
N VAL A 145 -3.90 -15.21 9.18
CA VAL A 145 -4.24 -13.82 8.86
C VAL A 145 -5.31 -13.29 9.80
N ARG A 146 -5.12 -12.05 10.28
CA ARG A 146 -6.09 -11.23 11.00
C ARG A 146 -6.22 -9.91 10.27
N VAL A 147 -7.44 -9.39 10.18
CA VAL A 147 -7.74 -8.11 9.57
C VAL A 147 -8.38 -7.21 10.61
N GLY A 148 -8.00 -5.94 10.61
CA GLY A 148 -8.62 -4.88 11.37
C GLY A 148 -8.66 -3.60 10.57
N GLN A 149 -9.39 -2.62 11.07
CA GLN A 149 -9.35 -1.25 10.58
C GLN A 149 -9.32 -0.36 11.81
N GLU A 150 -8.44 0.63 11.82
CA GLU A 150 -8.42 1.60 12.92
C GLU A 150 -9.69 2.44 12.88
N GLU A 151 -10.22 2.81 14.05
CA GLU A 151 -11.47 3.59 14.13
C GLU A 151 -11.36 4.93 13.37
N VAL A 152 -10.17 5.55 13.39
CA VAL A 152 -9.87 6.78 12.65
C VAL A 152 -9.88 6.59 11.13
N LEU A 153 -9.77 5.35 10.64
CA LEU A 153 -9.84 5.01 9.21
C LEU A 153 -11.21 4.47 8.80
N ALA A 154 -12.20 4.47 9.70
CA ALA A 154 -13.54 4.01 9.38
C ALA A 154 -14.13 4.81 8.20
N GLY A 155 -14.65 4.08 7.20
CA GLY A 155 -15.20 4.67 5.97
C GLY A 155 -14.16 4.96 4.87
N THR A 156 -12.88 4.60 5.08
CA THR A 156 -11.85 4.55 4.03
C THR A 156 -11.75 3.14 3.44
N ALA A 157 -11.04 3.01 2.31
CA ALA A 157 -10.66 1.71 1.74
C ALA A 157 -9.47 1.04 2.47
N VAL A 158 -8.94 1.65 3.52
CA VAL A 158 -7.67 1.27 4.14
C VAL A 158 -7.88 0.28 5.28
N HIS A 159 -7.25 -0.89 5.19
CA HIS A 159 -7.35 -1.96 6.18
C HIS A 159 -5.98 -2.44 6.63
N MET A 160 -5.84 -2.79 7.90
CA MET A 160 -4.64 -3.44 8.43
C MET A 160 -4.76 -4.95 8.39
N VAL A 161 -3.81 -5.60 7.71
CA VAL A 161 -3.69 -7.06 7.67
C VAL A 161 -2.44 -7.48 8.45
N LEU A 162 -2.64 -8.25 9.50
CA LEU A 162 -1.59 -8.89 10.29
C LEU A 162 -1.57 -10.38 9.99
N ALA A 163 -0.43 -10.88 9.49
CA ALA A 163 -0.26 -12.30 9.22
C ALA A 163 0.94 -12.86 9.97
N THR A 164 0.78 -13.99 10.65
CA THR A 164 1.83 -14.58 11.52
C THR A 164 2.00 -16.07 11.31
N ARG A 165 3.21 -16.55 11.59
CA ARG A 165 3.60 -17.96 11.65
C ARG A 165 4.31 -18.21 12.97
N ASP A 166 4.09 -19.38 13.56
CA ASP A 166 4.79 -19.84 14.76
C ASP A 166 6.27 -20.13 14.47
#